data_AF-A0A9P7HDV3-F1
#
_entry.id   AF-A0A9P7HDV3-F1
#
_cell.length_a   1.000
_cell.length_b   1.000
_cell.length_c   1.000
_cell.angle_alpha   90.00
_cell.angle_beta   90.00
_cell.angle_gamma   90.00
#
_symmetry.space_group_name_H-M   'P 1'
#
loop_
_entity.id
_entity.type
_entity.pdbx_description
1 polymer ?
#
loop_
_entity_poly.entity_id
_entity_poly.type
_entity_poly.pdbx_seq_one_letter_code
_entity_poly.pdbx_strand_id
1 'polypeptide(L)'
;MIAWVSLLVTGSPQYAIQDDLGIGDGVGPTLQWLLASSFLEIQDPVVDALLLDREIANILTRLRGIFHQPNAMSLIGTELHDLTCFVVHKLLLIPPLADSPQSECLRCAITLYMLIIHGTTYYTHTELANKIIQRLKSQLQSLAGKTGSVFFGSLQIWVLSVTIVSATDPTDIQWLIYAAKIAANAMGLQCWDDVVVHLQNILWLETDRAEVFRQQWKAILT
;
A
#
# COMPACT_ATOMS: atom_id res chain seq x y z
N MET A 1 -7.32 -17.76 -8.43
CA MET A 1 -7.65 -18.58 -7.24
C MET A 1 -6.46 -19.40 -6.70
N ILE A 2 -5.85 -20.35 -7.43
CA ILE A 2 -4.75 -21.20 -6.89
C ILE A 2 -3.55 -20.37 -6.42
N ALA A 3 -3.04 -19.47 -7.26
CA ALA A 3 -1.89 -18.61 -6.92
C ALA A 3 -2.12 -17.78 -5.65
N TRP A 4 -3.33 -17.23 -5.49
CA TRP A 4 -3.72 -16.50 -4.29
C TRP A 4 -3.68 -17.36 -3.02
N VAL A 5 -4.29 -18.55 -3.06
CA VAL A 5 -4.32 -19.44 -1.90
C VAL A 5 -2.90 -19.93 -1.56
N SER A 6 -2.11 -20.30 -2.55
CA SER A 6 -0.71 -20.70 -2.35
C SER A 6 0.11 -19.60 -1.69
N LEU A 7 -0.05 -18.34 -2.13
CA LEU A 7 0.59 -17.18 -1.52
C LEU A 7 0.19 -17.03 -0.04
N LEU A 8 -1.10 -17.10 0.29
CA LEU A 8 -1.56 -16.91 1.67
C LEU A 8 -1.08 -18.04 2.60
N VAL A 9 -1.08 -19.28 2.13
CA VAL A 9 -0.65 -20.45 2.93
C VAL A 9 0.86 -20.46 3.18
N THR A 10 1.65 -20.11 2.16
CA THR A 10 3.13 -20.14 2.26
C THR A 10 3.73 -18.84 2.78
N GLY A 11 2.98 -17.73 2.67
CA GLY A 11 3.45 -16.39 2.99
C GLY A 11 4.43 -15.81 1.96
N SER A 12 4.52 -16.41 0.76
CA SER A 12 5.32 -15.88 -0.35
C SER A 12 4.76 -16.32 -1.72
N PRO A 13 4.99 -15.56 -2.81
CA PRO A 13 4.55 -15.96 -4.14
C PRO A 13 5.14 -17.32 -4.54
N GLN A 14 4.26 -18.27 -4.91
CA GLN A 14 4.66 -19.59 -5.43
C GLN A 14 4.65 -19.65 -6.96
N TYR A 15 4.13 -18.61 -7.59
CA TYR A 15 4.03 -18.46 -9.04
C TYR A 15 4.70 -17.14 -9.43
N ALA A 16 5.34 -17.15 -10.59
CA ALA A 16 5.82 -15.93 -11.24
C ALA A 16 4.64 -15.07 -11.73
N ILE A 17 4.96 -13.94 -12.34
CA ILE A 17 4.00 -13.07 -13.01
C ILE A 17 4.33 -13.00 -14.50
N GLN A 18 3.31 -12.75 -15.30
CA GLN A 18 3.50 -12.36 -16.70
C GLN A 18 3.83 -10.87 -16.78
N ASP A 19 4.55 -10.47 -17.83
CA ASP A 19 4.74 -9.06 -18.15
C ASP A 19 3.49 -8.45 -18.80
N ASP A 20 3.56 -7.16 -19.13
CA ASP A 20 2.44 -6.43 -19.74
C ASP A 20 2.11 -6.90 -21.18
N LEU A 21 2.99 -7.69 -21.81
CA LEU A 21 2.74 -8.34 -23.10
C LEU A 21 2.12 -9.74 -22.95
N GLY A 22 1.88 -10.18 -21.71
CA GLY A 22 1.41 -11.52 -21.39
C GLY A 22 2.51 -12.59 -21.55
N ILE A 23 3.77 -12.19 -21.63
CA ILE A 23 4.90 -13.12 -21.72
C ILE A 23 5.30 -13.59 -20.33
N GLY A 24 5.49 -14.90 -20.18
CA GLY A 24 5.86 -15.56 -18.94
C GLY A 24 4.79 -16.51 -18.43
N ASP A 25 5.11 -17.17 -17.31
CA ASP A 25 4.22 -18.12 -16.64
C ASP A 25 3.68 -17.52 -15.33
N GLY A 26 2.47 -17.93 -14.94
CA GLY A 26 1.90 -17.59 -13.63
C GLY A 26 0.79 -16.56 -13.69
N VAL A 27 0.81 -15.58 -12.80
CA VAL A 27 -0.30 -14.62 -12.65
C VAL A 27 -0.21 -13.55 -13.72
N GLY A 28 -1.20 -13.48 -14.60
CA GLY A 28 -1.28 -12.49 -15.68
C GLY A 28 -1.80 -11.12 -15.20
N PRO A 29 -1.46 -10.04 -15.92
CA PRO A 29 -2.00 -8.70 -15.63
C PRO A 29 -3.52 -8.64 -15.89
N THR A 30 -4.22 -7.81 -15.13
CA THR A 30 -5.65 -7.55 -15.39
C THR A 30 -5.84 -6.53 -16.51
N LEU A 31 -7.04 -6.47 -17.09
CA LEU A 31 -7.36 -5.44 -18.10
C LEU A 31 -7.18 -4.02 -17.53
N GLN A 32 -7.60 -3.79 -16.29
CA GLN A 32 -7.45 -2.49 -15.62
C GLN A 32 -5.96 -2.13 -15.47
N TRP A 33 -5.11 -3.11 -15.14
CA TRP A 33 -3.66 -2.92 -15.05
C TRP A 33 -3.04 -2.54 -16.40
N LEU A 34 -3.46 -3.19 -17.48
CA LEU A 34 -2.98 -2.93 -18.83
C LEU A 34 -3.41 -1.54 -19.32
N LEU A 35 -4.68 -1.19 -19.15
CA LEU A 35 -5.23 0.13 -19.52
C LEU A 35 -4.55 1.27 -18.74
N ALA A 36 -4.15 1.00 -17.49
CA ALA A 36 -3.44 1.95 -16.66
C ALA A 36 -2.02 2.29 -17.15
N SER A 37 -1.49 1.59 -18.17
CA SER A 37 -0.21 1.94 -18.79
C SER A 37 -0.19 3.34 -19.38
N SER A 38 -1.34 3.83 -19.84
CA SER A 38 -1.48 5.21 -20.35
C SER A 38 -1.13 6.28 -19.31
N PHE A 39 -1.32 5.99 -18.02
CA PHE A 39 -0.94 6.92 -16.95
C PHE A 39 0.57 7.02 -16.73
N LEU A 40 1.37 6.09 -17.24
CA LEU A 40 2.83 6.17 -17.19
C LEU A 40 3.41 7.20 -18.17
N GLU A 41 2.63 7.60 -19.18
CA GLU A 41 3.04 8.63 -20.15
C GLU A 41 2.81 10.04 -19.60
N ILE A 42 2.02 10.17 -18.53
CA ILE A 42 1.68 11.44 -17.91
C ILE A 42 2.55 11.60 -16.67
N GLN A 43 3.21 12.75 -16.55
CA GLN A 43 4.00 13.06 -15.37
C GLN A 43 3.10 13.20 -14.13
N ASP A 44 3.34 12.37 -13.11
CA ASP A 44 2.68 12.49 -11.80
C ASP A 44 3.60 13.22 -10.81
N PRO A 45 3.35 14.50 -10.52
CA PRO A 45 4.21 15.30 -9.66
C PRO A 45 4.28 14.78 -8.22
N VAL A 46 3.25 14.04 -7.76
CA VAL A 46 3.29 13.40 -6.45
C VAL A 46 4.31 12.27 -6.48
N VAL A 47 4.25 11.38 -7.48
CA VAL A 47 5.14 10.22 -7.57
C VAL A 47 6.59 10.66 -7.80
N ASP A 48 6.81 11.65 -8.66
CA ASP A 48 8.14 12.20 -8.94
C ASP A 48 8.82 12.76 -7.69
N ALA A 49 8.06 13.44 -6.84
CA ALA A 49 8.57 14.03 -5.60
C ALA A 49 9.03 12.98 -4.58
N LEU A 50 8.60 11.72 -4.71
CA LEU A 50 8.94 10.64 -3.77
C LEU A 50 10.28 9.95 -4.07
N LEU A 51 10.94 10.26 -5.20
CA LEU A 51 12.26 9.73 -5.58
C LEU A 51 12.37 8.19 -5.46
N LEU A 52 11.33 7.50 -5.93
CA LEU A 52 11.17 6.06 -5.78
C LEU A 52 12.00 5.28 -6.80
N ASP A 53 12.27 4.02 -6.47
CA ASP A 53 12.68 3.03 -7.45
C ASP A 53 11.65 2.98 -8.59
N ARG A 54 12.14 2.85 -9.83
CA ARG A 54 11.31 2.93 -11.04
C ARG A 54 10.17 1.91 -11.01
N GLU A 55 10.41 0.69 -10.54
CA GLU A 55 9.36 -0.32 -10.54
C GLU A 55 8.25 0.02 -9.54
N ILE A 56 8.61 0.55 -8.36
CA ILE A 56 7.65 1.00 -7.35
C ILE A 56 6.88 2.23 -7.81
N ALA A 57 7.56 3.20 -8.45
CA ALA A 57 6.94 4.37 -9.05
C ALA A 57 5.89 3.99 -10.10
N ASN A 58 6.21 3.03 -10.99
CA ASN A 58 5.30 2.55 -12.02
C ASN A 58 4.07 1.87 -11.40
N ILE A 59 4.27 1.03 -10.37
CA ILE A 59 3.15 0.37 -9.68
C ILE A 59 2.24 1.40 -9.02
N LEU A 60 2.80 2.36 -8.29
CA LEU A 60 2.03 3.42 -7.64
C LEU A 60 1.25 4.25 -8.65
N THR A 61 1.89 4.66 -9.76
CA THR A 61 1.25 5.46 -10.82
C THR A 61 0.06 4.73 -11.43
N ARG A 62 0.20 3.44 -11.74
CA ARG A 62 -0.91 2.63 -12.27
C ARG A 62 -2.04 2.49 -11.26
N LEU A 63 -1.73 2.16 -10.00
CA LEU A 63 -2.75 2.01 -8.97
C LEU A 63 -3.51 3.31 -8.71
N ARG A 64 -2.83 4.46 -8.68
CA ARG A 64 -3.46 5.79 -8.61
C ARG A 64 -4.35 6.03 -9.82
N GLY A 65 -3.83 5.75 -11.01
CA GLY A 65 -4.56 5.83 -12.26
C GLY A 65 -5.82 4.98 -12.29
N ILE A 66 -5.84 3.84 -11.59
CA ILE A 66 -7.03 2.96 -11.45
C ILE A 66 -7.97 3.47 -10.35
N PHE A 67 -7.46 3.73 -9.14
CA PHE A 67 -8.28 4.01 -7.95
C PHE A 67 -8.84 5.43 -7.90
N HIS A 68 -8.22 6.39 -8.59
CA HIS A 68 -8.71 7.77 -8.64
C HIS A 68 -9.65 8.03 -9.84
N GLN A 69 -9.99 7.01 -10.63
CA GLN A 69 -11.01 7.18 -11.67
C GLN A 69 -12.39 7.43 -11.06
N PRO A 70 -13.25 8.22 -11.71
CA PRO A 70 -14.64 8.42 -11.26
C PRO A 70 -15.41 7.10 -11.09
N ASN A 71 -15.06 6.08 -11.86
CA ASN A 71 -15.68 4.76 -11.83
C ASN A 71 -14.90 3.75 -10.98
N ALA A 72 -13.89 4.15 -10.20
CA ALA A 72 -13.08 3.22 -9.43
C ALA A 72 -13.90 2.37 -8.44
N MET A 73 -15.03 2.89 -7.95
CA MET A 73 -15.96 2.13 -7.10
C MET A 73 -16.65 0.95 -7.82
N SER A 74 -16.54 0.84 -9.14
CA SER A 74 -17.02 -0.34 -9.88
C SER A 74 -16.09 -1.55 -9.77
N LEU A 75 -14.86 -1.39 -9.26
CA LEU A 75 -13.96 -2.49 -8.94
C LEU A 75 -14.50 -3.26 -7.73
N ILE A 76 -15.45 -4.16 -7.96
CA ILE A 76 -16.03 -5.01 -6.94
C ILE A 76 -15.80 -6.48 -7.24
N GLY A 77 -15.77 -7.30 -6.17
CA GLY A 77 -15.72 -8.75 -6.28
C GLY A 77 -14.45 -9.26 -6.98
N THR A 78 -14.63 -9.86 -8.16
CA THR A 78 -13.58 -10.58 -8.89
C THR A 78 -12.53 -9.66 -9.48
N GLU A 79 -12.90 -8.46 -9.96
CA GLU A 79 -11.92 -7.55 -10.57
C GLU A 79 -10.91 -7.03 -9.55
N LEU A 80 -11.39 -6.64 -8.36
CA LEU A 80 -10.52 -6.23 -7.25
C LEU A 80 -9.69 -7.41 -6.73
N HIS A 81 -10.24 -8.62 -6.72
CA HIS A 81 -9.51 -9.83 -6.36
C HIS A 81 -8.36 -10.10 -7.33
N ASP A 82 -8.61 -10.08 -8.63
CA ASP A 82 -7.61 -10.38 -9.66
C ASP A 82 -6.52 -9.29 -9.69
N LEU A 83 -6.91 -8.02 -9.55
CA LEU A 83 -5.95 -6.91 -9.45
C LEU A 83 -5.08 -7.05 -8.20
N THR A 84 -5.70 -7.31 -7.04
CA THR A 84 -4.97 -7.58 -5.79
C THR A 84 -4.03 -8.76 -5.94
N CYS A 85 -4.49 -9.86 -6.53
CA CYS A 85 -3.70 -11.05 -6.74
C CYS A 85 -2.45 -10.73 -7.55
N PHE A 86 -2.60 -10.08 -8.71
CA PHE A 86 -1.49 -9.71 -9.57
C PHE A 86 -0.51 -8.73 -8.89
N VAL A 87 -1.03 -7.65 -8.30
CA VAL A 87 -0.22 -6.57 -7.71
C VAL A 87 0.58 -7.07 -6.50
N VAL A 88 -0.04 -7.87 -5.62
CA VAL A 88 0.64 -8.44 -4.46
C VAL A 88 1.73 -9.42 -4.89
N HIS A 89 1.48 -10.28 -5.90
CA HIS A 89 2.52 -11.15 -6.45
C HIS A 89 3.67 -10.32 -7.01
N LYS A 90 3.38 -9.30 -7.82
CA LYS A 90 4.39 -8.40 -8.38
C LYS A 90 5.24 -7.75 -7.29
N LEU A 91 4.62 -7.12 -6.29
CA LEU A 91 5.33 -6.42 -5.20
C LEU A 91 6.19 -7.36 -4.35
N LEU A 92 5.74 -8.59 -4.11
CA LEU A 92 6.46 -9.56 -3.28
C LEU A 92 7.57 -10.30 -4.02
N LEU A 93 7.52 -10.36 -5.36
CA LEU A 93 8.61 -10.87 -6.20
C LEU A 93 9.75 -9.86 -6.39
N ILE A 94 9.49 -8.56 -6.20
CA ILE A 94 10.54 -7.54 -6.18
C ILE A 94 11.49 -7.81 -5.00
N PRO A 95 12.81 -7.91 -5.23
CA PRO A 95 13.77 -8.13 -4.16
C PRO A 95 13.78 -6.95 -3.17
N PRO A 96 14.24 -7.16 -1.93
CA PRO A 96 14.38 -6.08 -0.96
C PRO A 96 15.13 -4.85 -1.49
N LEU A 97 14.50 -3.67 -1.41
CA LEU A 97 15.08 -2.40 -1.85
C LEU A 97 15.86 -1.74 -0.72
N ALA A 98 16.94 -2.40 -0.26
CA ALA A 98 17.73 -1.95 0.89
C ALA A 98 18.34 -0.54 0.70
N ASP A 99 18.66 -0.18 -0.54
CA ASP A 99 19.26 1.11 -0.90
C ASP A 99 18.22 2.23 -1.08
N SER A 100 16.92 1.89 -1.10
CA SER A 100 15.82 2.86 -1.20
C SER A 100 14.75 2.57 -0.13
N PRO A 101 14.98 3.00 1.13
CA PRO A 101 14.05 2.75 2.23
C PRO A 101 12.63 3.28 2.00
N GLN A 102 12.49 4.39 1.27
CA GLN A 102 11.18 4.96 0.90
C GLN A 102 10.41 4.01 -0.02
N SER A 103 11.09 3.49 -1.05
CA SER A 103 10.52 2.52 -1.98
C SER A 103 10.18 1.21 -1.28
N GLU A 104 11.02 0.77 -0.36
CA GLU A 104 10.77 -0.43 0.43
C GLU A 104 9.57 -0.26 1.37
N CYS A 105 9.45 0.89 2.05
CA CYS A 105 8.30 1.24 2.87
C CYS A 105 7.02 1.24 2.02
N LEU A 106 7.06 1.89 0.85
CA LEU A 106 5.93 1.99 -0.05
C LEU A 106 5.55 0.63 -0.64
N ARG A 107 6.53 -0.21 -1.02
CA ARG A 107 6.30 -1.59 -1.49
C ARG A 107 5.53 -2.41 -0.44
N CYS A 108 5.97 -2.34 0.82
CA CYS A 108 5.30 -3.02 1.93
C CYS A 108 3.90 -2.45 2.19
N ALA A 109 3.78 -1.13 2.24
CA ALA A 109 2.52 -0.46 2.52
C ALA A 109 1.49 -0.66 1.39
N ILE A 110 1.86 -0.61 0.11
CA ILE A 110 0.94 -0.95 -1.00
C ILE A 110 0.50 -2.40 -0.87
N THR A 111 1.40 -3.32 -0.54
CA THR A 111 1.02 -4.74 -0.35
C THR A 111 -0.04 -4.86 0.75
N LEU A 112 0.17 -4.24 1.91
CA LEU A 112 -0.81 -4.22 3.00
C LEU A 112 -2.13 -3.54 2.60
N TYR A 113 -2.05 -2.42 1.89
CA TYR A 113 -3.22 -1.69 1.44
C TYR A 113 -4.10 -2.52 0.51
N MET A 114 -3.50 -3.21 -0.46
CA MET A 114 -4.21 -4.15 -1.34
C MET A 114 -4.88 -5.28 -0.55
N LEU A 115 -4.21 -5.82 0.48
CA LEU A 115 -4.80 -6.83 1.37
C LEU A 115 -5.99 -6.27 2.19
N ILE A 116 -5.92 -5.01 2.63
CA ILE A 116 -6.99 -4.36 3.39
C ILE A 116 -8.23 -4.15 2.53
N ILE A 117 -8.08 -3.51 1.36
CA ILE A 117 -9.21 -3.16 0.48
C ILE A 117 -9.84 -4.41 -0.13
N HIS A 118 -9.05 -5.45 -0.41
CA HIS A 118 -9.57 -6.74 -0.85
C HIS A 118 -10.37 -7.43 0.27
N GLY A 119 -9.90 -7.33 1.51
CA GLY A 119 -10.49 -8.00 2.65
C GLY A 119 -10.34 -9.53 2.60
N THR A 120 -10.80 -10.21 3.64
CA THR A 120 -10.74 -11.69 3.69
C THR A 120 -12.01 -12.28 3.09
N THR A 121 -11.90 -13.01 1.99
CA THR A 121 -13.05 -13.75 1.41
C THR A 121 -13.14 -15.19 1.92
N TYR A 122 -12.01 -15.92 1.92
CA TYR A 122 -11.96 -17.34 2.29
C TYR A 122 -10.80 -17.72 3.23
N TYR A 123 -9.71 -16.96 3.20
CA TYR A 123 -8.52 -17.19 4.00
C TYR A 123 -8.11 -15.90 4.69
N THR A 124 -7.57 -16.02 5.90
CA THR A 124 -7.01 -14.87 6.61
C THR A 124 -5.72 -14.39 5.94
N HIS A 125 -5.49 -13.08 5.99
CA HIS A 125 -4.24 -12.47 5.53
C HIS A 125 -3.23 -12.30 6.68
N THR A 126 -3.56 -12.69 7.92
CA THR A 126 -2.81 -12.36 9.14
C THR A 126 -1.33 -12.71 9.05
N GLU A 127 -0.97 -13.93 8.67
CA GLU A 127 0.45 -14.37 8.66
C GLU A 127 1.28 -13.58 7.64
N LEU A 128 0.74 -13.40 6.43
CA LEU A 128 1.38 -12.61 5.38
C LEU A 128 1.50 -11.13 5.80
N ALA A 129 0.42 -10.55 6.32
CA ALA A 129 0.39 -9.17 6.79
C ALA A 129 1.41 -8.95 7.92
N ASN A 130 1.49 -9.85 8.91
CA ASN A 130 2.44 -9.75 10.00
C ASN A 130 3.90 -9.74 9.52
N LYS A 131 4.26 -10.61 8.57
CA LYS A 131 5.60 -10.61 7.96
C LYS A 131 5.93 -9.27 7.28
N ILE A 132 4.96 -8.71 6.54
CA ILE A 132 5.12 -7.43 5.85
C ILE A 132 5.23 -6.26 6.85
N ILE A 133 4.43 -6.28 7.92
CA ILE A 133 4.44 -5.25 8.98
C ILE A 133 5.78 -5.22 9.70
N GLN A 134 6.32 -6.37 10.10
CA GLN A 134 7.63 -6.42 10.79
C GLN A 134 8.73 -5.80 9.91
N ARG A 135 8.68 -6.08 8.61
CA ARG A 135 9.61 -5.50 7.64
C ARG A 135 9.40 -3.99 7.51
N LEU A 136 8.17 -3.53 7.32
CA LEU A 136 7.83 -2.10 7.22
C LEU A 136 8.26 -1.33 8.48
N LYS A 137 7.99 -1.88 9.66
CA LYS A 137 8.39 -1.30 10.95
C LYS A 137 9.90 -1.16 11.05
N SER A 138 10.66 -2.18 10.66
CA SER A 138 12.13 -2.13 10.67
C SER A 138 12.67 -0.96 9.83
N GLN A 139 12.05 -0.71 8.68
CA GLN A 139 12.41 0.39 7.80
C GLN A 139 12.03 1.74 8.40
N LEU A 140 10.79 1.89 8.88
CA LEU A 140 10.32 3.13 9.51
C LEU A 140 11.17 3.50 10.73
N GLN A 141 11.57 2.53 11.56
CA GLN A 141 12.45 2.76 12.70
C GLN A 141 13.86 3.17 12.28
N SER A 142 14.41 2.57 11.22
CA SER A 142 15.70 2.97 10.64
C SER A 142 15.68 4.42 10.13
N LEU A 143 14.52 4.89 9.67
CA LEU A 143 14.31 6.22 9.12
C LEU A 143 14.08 7.29 10.20
N ALA A 144 13.38 6.93 11.29
CA ALA A 144 13.02 7.85 12.37
C ALA A 144 14.21 8.53 13.09
N GLY A 145 15.43 8.00 12.95
CA GLY A 145 16.65 8.55 13.55
C GLY A 145 17.60 9.29 12.59
N LYS A 146 17.31 9.32 11.28
CA LYS A 146 18.21 9.91 10.28
C LYS A 146 17.80 11.35 9.98
N THR A 147 18.56 12.31 10.51
CA THR A 147 18.45 13.74 10.16
C THR A 147 18.58 13.91 8.64
N GLY A 148 17.53 14.44 7.99
CA GLY A 148 17.47 14.63 6.54
C GLY A 148 16.81 13.50 5.74
N SER A 149 16.37 12.42 6.38
CA SER A 149 15.56 11.37 5.74
C SER A 149 14.08 11.78 5.72
N VAL A 150 13.74 12.65 4.77
CA VAL A 150 12.43 13.30 4.61
C VAL A 150 11.33 12.26 4.35
N PHE A 151 10.66 11.79 5.41
CA PHE A 151 9.25 11.40 5.38
C PHE A 151 8.45 12.59 5.86
N PHE A 152 8.26 13.60 5.03
CA PHE A 152 7.41 14.73 5.36
C PHE A 152 6.26 14.81 4.36
N GLY A 153 5.03 14.81 4.87
CA GLY A 153 3.83 15.00 4.07
C GLY A 153 2.96 13.76 3.93
N SER A 154 2.20 13.73 2.84
CA SER A 154 1.14 12.74 2.60
C SER A 154 1.61 11.28 2.64
N LEU A 155 2.84 10.99 2.18
CA LEU A 155 3.39 9.63 2.20
C LEU A 155 3.51 9.08 3.62
N GLN A 156 3.97 9.89 4.58
CA GLN A 156 4.13 9.44 5.96
C GLN A 156 2.78 9.11 6.59
N ILE A 157 1.81 10.00 6.42
CA ILE A 157 0.43 9.79 6.91
C ILE A 157 -0.16 8.53 6.28
N TRP A 158 0.01 8.34 4.97
CA TRP A 158 -0.51 7.18 4.27
C TRP A 158 0.12 5.86 4.75
N VAL A 159 1.45 5.79 4.83
CA VAL A 159 2.15 4.58 5.31
C VAL A 159 1.76 4.25 6.75
N LEU A 160 1.72 5.23 7.65
CA LEU A 160 1.32 5.02 9.05
C LEU A 160 -0.13 4.52 9.14
N SER A 161 -1.03 5.12 8.37
CA SER A 161 -2.45 4.73 8.32
C SER A 161 -2.62 3.26 7.94
N VAL A 162 -1.97 2.84 6.85
CA VAL A 162 -2.03 1.46 6.36
C VAL A 162 -1.43 0.50 7.38
N THR A 163 -0.31 0.88 7.99
CA THR A 163 0.38 0.01 8.97
C THR A 163 -0.45 -0.16 10.23
N ILE A 164 -1.06 0.91 10.76
CA ILE A 164 -1.90 0.88 11.96
C ILE A 164 -3.11 -0.03 11.74
N VAL A 165 -3.80 0.11 10.60
CA VAL A 165 -4.98 -0.72 10.26
C VAL A 165 -4.61 -2.20 10.08
N SER A 166 -3.37 -2.50 9.68
CA SER A 166 -2.91 -3.88 9.48
C SER A 166 -2.36 -4.53 10.75
N ALA A 167 -1.90 -3.73 11.72
CA ALA A 167 -1.19 -4.23 12.90
C ALA A 167 -2.14 -4.94 13.88
N THR A 168 -1.68 -6.09 14.38
CA THR A 168 -2.40 -6.87 15.41
C THR A 168 -1.66 -6.93 16.74
N ASP A 169 -0.36 -6.65 16.76
CA ASP A 169 0.45 -6.64 17.99
C ASP A 169 0.23 -5.33 18.76
N PRO A 170 -0.18 -5.39 20.04
CA PRO A 170 -0.46 -4.18 20.84
C PRO A 170 0.74 -3.24 21.00
N THR A 171 1.96 -3.78 21.08
CA THR A 171 3.18 -2.99 21.24
C THR A 171 3.51 -2.25 19.95
N ASP A 172 3.35 -2.93 18.81
CA ASP A 172 3.51 -2.32 17.48
C ASP A 172 2.49 -1.21 17.26
N ILE A 173 1.21 -1.46 17.59
CA ILE A 173 0.12 -0.49 17.48
C ILE A 173 0.45 0.76 18.31
N GLN A 174 0.90 0.61 19.56
CA GLN A 174 1.22 1.74 20.42
C GLN A 174 2.33 2.63 19.84
N TRP A 175 3.40 2.02 19.33
CA TRP A 175 4.49 2.78 18.69
C TRP A 175 4.02 3.51 17.43
N LEU A 176 3.21 2.85 16.59
CA LEU A 176 2.66 3.43 15.37
C LEU A 176 1.71 4.60 15.65
N ILE A 177 0.82 4.45 16.64
CA ILE A 177 -0.06 5.52 17.10
C ILE A 177 0.75 6.73 17.56
N TYR A 178 1.82 6.51 18.34
CA TYR A 178 2.69 7.59 18.79
C TYR A 178 3.35 8.31 17.61
N ALA A 179 3.89 7.55 16.64
CA ALA A 179 4.46 8.12 15.41
C ALA A 179 3.42 8.90 14.59
N ALA A 180 2.19 8.41 14.49
CA ALA A 180 1.09 9.08 13.81
C ALA A 180 0.66 10.37 14.51
N LYS A 181 0.62 10.41 15.85
CA LYS A 181 0.35 11.65 16.60
C LYS A 181 1.41 12.72 16.33
N ILE A 182 2.70 12.35 16.31
CA ILE A 182 3.78 13.28 15.98
C ILE A 182 3.60 13.83 14.56
N ALA A 183 3.38 12.96 13.57
CA ALA A 183 3.21 13.35 12.18
C ALA A 183 1.98 14.25 11.98
N ALA A 184 0.84 13.89 12.60
CA ALA A 184 -0.39 14.66 12.55
C ALA A 184 -0.22 16.06 13.12
N ASN A 185 0.41 16.17 14.29
CA ASN A 185 0.69 17.47 14.92
C ASN A 185 1.63 18.32 14.06
N ALA A 186 2.69 17.73 13.50
CA ALA A 186 3.63 18.42 12.65
C ALA A 186 2.98 18.96 11.36
N MET A 187 1.94 18.28 10.88
CA MET A 187 1.17 18.66 9.68
C MET A 187 -0.08 19.48 10.01
N GLY A 188 -0.39 19.71 11.29
CA GLY A 188 -1.55 20.47 11.71
C GLY A 188 -2.89 19.79 11.42
N LEU A 189 -2.94 18.46 11.36
CA LEU A 189 -4.18 17.72 11.10
C LEU A 189 -5.09 17.78 12.33
N GLN A 190 -6.34 18.19 12.16
CA GLN A 190 -7.30 18.38 13.25
C GLN A 190 -8.50 17.43 13.15
N CYS A 191 -8.82 16.98 11.96
CA CYS A 191 -9.98 16.13 11.72
C CYS A 191 -9.70 15.03 10.69
N TRP A 192 -10.65 14.11 10.56
CA TRP A 192 -10.58 13.03 9.58
C TRP A 192 -10.43 13.54 8.14
N ASP A 193 -11.09 14.65 7.81
CA ASP A 193 -11.06 15.18 6.45
C ASP A 193 -9.66 15.67 6.05
N ASP A 194 -8.91 16.23 7.00
CA ASP A 194 -7.49 16.59 6.80
C ASP A 194 -6.65 15.34 6.47
N VAL A 195 -6.90 14.23 7.18
CA VAL A 195 -6.21 12.96 6.96
C VAL A 195 -6.55 12.40 5.58
N VAL A 196 -7.82 12.40 5.18
CA VAL A 196 -8.26 11.85 3.88
C VAL A 196 -7.58 12.54 2.71
N VAL A 197 -7.38 13.86 2.77
CA VAL A 197 -6.62 14.59 1.74
C VAL A 197 -5.22 14.01 1.57
N HIS A 198 -4.54 13.65 2.66
CA HIS A 198 -3.24 12.99 2.60
C HIS A 198 -3.32 11.55 2.07
N LEU A 199 -4.38 10.82 2.38
CA LEU A 199 -4.56 9.47 1.85
C LEU A 199 -4.78 9.47 0.33
N GLN A 200 -5.69 10.33 -0.14
CA GLN A 200 -5.99 10.54 -1.56
C GLN A 200 -4.79 11.08 -2.33
N ASN A 201 -3.97 11.92 -1.71
CA ASN A 201 -2.75 12.40 -2.32
C ASN A 201 -1.77 11.26 -2.65
N ILE A 202 -1.83 10.10 -2.01
CA ILE A 202 -0.93 8.96 -2.26
C ILE A 202 -1.64 7.83 -3.00
N LEU A 203 -2.58 7.16 -2.35
CA LEU A 203 -3.34 6.07 -2.94
C LEU A 203 -4.59 5.81 -2.11
N TRP A 204 -5.77 6.10 -2.64
CA TRP A 204 -7.01 5.89 -1.91
C TRP A 204 -8.13 5.38 -2.80
N LEU A 205 -8.77 4.30 -2.37
CA LEU A 205 -10.00 3.75 -2.90
C LEU A 205 -11.06 3.84 -1.80
N GLU A 206 -12.11 4.62 -2.06
CA GLU A 206 -13.25 4.72 -1.15
C GLU A 206 -13.99 3.37 -1.13
N THR A 207 -13.89 2.67 -0.02
CA THR A 207 -14.54 1.35 0.20
C THR A 207 -15.16 1.35 1.59
N ASP A 208 -15.97 0.33 1.91
CA ASP A 208 -16.50 0.14 3.27
C ASP A 208 -15.38 0.02 4.33
N ARG A 209 -14.15 -0.29 3.92
CA ARG A 209 -12.97 -0.35 4.81
C ARG A 209 -12.49 1.04 5.25
N ALA A 210 -12.92 2.12 4.60
CA ALA A 210 -12.59 3.49 4.97
C ALA A 210 -12.97 3.81 6.43
N GLU A 211 -14.06 3.22 6.93
CA GLU A 211 -14.50 3.47 8.31
C GLU A 211 -13.49 2.92 9.34
N VAL A 212 -12.77 1.84 9.03
CA VAL A 212 -11.71 1.31 9.92
C VAL A 212 -10.58 2.33 10.06
N PHE A 213 -10.16 2.95 8.94
CA PHE A 213 -9.16 4.02 8.99
C PHE A 213 -9.68 5.23 9.78
N ARG A 214 -10.93 5.63 9.55
CA ARG A 214 -11.56 6.76 10.26
C ARG A 214 -11.60 6.55 11.76
N GLN A 215 -11.95 5.35 12.23
CA GLN A 215 -11.99 5.02 13.66
C GLN A 215 -10.62 5.15 14.31
N GLN A 216 -9.57 4.64 13.66
CA GLN A 216 -8.20 4.76 14.16
C GLN A 216 -7.76 6.23 14.24
N TRP A 217 -8.01 7.01 13.19
CA TRP A 217 -7.59 8.40 13.14
C TRP A 217 -8.37 9.31 14.09
N LYS A 218 -9.66 9.05 14.34
CA LYS A 218 -10.41 9.76 15.39
C LYS A 218 -9.76 9.56 16.76
N ALA A 219 -9.31 8.35 17.08
CA ALA A 219 -8.60 8.07 18.34
C ALA A 219 -7.20 8.70 18.40
N ILE A 220 -6.52 8.85 17.26
CA ILE A 220 -5.19 9.48 17.17
C ILE A 220 -5.28 10.99 17.36
N LEU A 221 -6.28 11.63 16.75
CA LEU A 221 -6.49 13.09 16.75
C LEU A 221 -7.14 13.62 18.03
N THR A 222 -7.61 12.73 18.91
CA THR A 222 -8.08 13.08 20.26
C THR A 222 -6.91 13.01 21.26
#